data_AF-A0A8C4QN23-F1
#
_entry.id   AF-A0A8C4QN23-F1
#
_cell.length_a   1.000
_cell.length_b   1.000
_cell.length_c   1.000
_cell.angle_alpha   90.00
_cell.angle_beta   90.00
_cell.angle_gamma   90.00
#
_symmetry.space_group_name_H-M   'P 1'
#
loop_
_entity.id
_entity.type
_entity.pdbx_description
1 polymer ?
#
loop_
_entity_poly.entity_id
_entity_poly.type
_entity_poly.pdbx_seq_one_letter_code
_entity_poly.pdbx_strand_id
1 'polypeptide(L)'
;MVKAKRSRRGKRFDYSKDRKKLYRKTKRKMKPHISCATIREAWDGRKNAAKNMAEMGLVTDPNIALPLSHDQGSTSLGDETLPMETDVITVQPPKKAHVVKALTEEASHRAISSLTLSREIIMFVQHMVATHGENYKAMSRDDRNYYQETPRQIRRKIILYRQHYANDWETFQKQQKERAKI
;
A
#
# COMPACT_ATOMS: atom_id res chain seq x y z
N MET A 1 -15.96 41.49 20.83
CA MET A 1 -15.90 41.31 19.36
C MET A 1 -17.29 41.00 18.84
N VAL A 2 -17.85 41.83 17.95
CA VAL A 2 -19.19 41.60 17.36
C VAL A 2 -19.06 40.60 16.22
N LYS A 3 -19.76 39.45 16.30
CA LYS A 3 -19.84 38.48 15.20
C LYS A 3 -20.48 39.16 13.99
N ALA A 4 -19.70 39.37 12.92
CA ALA A 4 -20.22 39.93 11.68
C ALA A 4 -21.34 39.04 11.12
N LYS A 5 -22.56 39.60 11.05
CA LYS A 5 -23.75 38.93 10.51
C LYS A 5 -23.54 38.71 9.01
N ARG A 6 -23.24 37.48 8.59
CA ARG A 6 -22.99 37.14 7.18
C ARG A 6 -24.20 37.58 6.35
N SER A 7 -24.03 38.60 5.51
CA SER A 7 -25.09 39.16 4.67
C SER A 7 -25.73 38.04 3.84
N ARG A 8 -27.03 37.80 4.06
CA ARG A 8 -27.88 36.91 3.27
C ARG A 8 -28.20 37.55 1.92
N ARG A 9 -27.19 37.98 1.16
CA ARG A 9 -27.41 38.45 -0.20
C ARG A 9 -27.75 37.23 -1.05
N GLY A 10 -29.02 37.12 -1.44
CA GLY A 10 -29.50 36.06 -2.31
C GLY A 10 -28.64 35.96 -3.57
N LYS A 11 -28.45 34.74 -4.09
CA LYS A 11 -27.69 34.52 -5.32
C LYS A 11 -28.44 35.20 -6.49
N ARG A 12 -28.06 36.43 -6.84
CA ARG A 12 -28.60 37.14 -8.02
C ARG A 12 -28.14 36.40 -9.28
N PHE A 13 -29.03 36.24 -10.25
CA PHE A 13 -28.70 35.64 -11.53
C PHE A 13 -27.75 36.57 -12.30
N ASP A 14 -26.56 36.06 -12.60
CA ASP A 14 -25.55 36.78 -13.36
C ASP A 14 -25.77 36.53 -14.86
N TYR A 15 -26.27 37.54 -15.56
CA TYR A 15 -26.58 37.47 -17.00
C TYR A 15 -25.32 37.41 -17.88
N SER A 16 -24.13 37.73 -17.34
CA SER A 16 -22.86 37.67 -18.09
C SER A 16 -22.31 36.24 -18.25
N LYS A 17 -22.84 35.28 -17.49
CA LYS A 17 -22.33 33.90 -17.46
C LYS A 17 -23.28 32.95 -18.17
N ASP A 18 -22.77 32.30 -19.22
CA ASP A 18 -23.47 31.15 -19.81
C ASP A 18 -23.42 29.94 -18.86
N ARG A 19 -24.55 29.66 -18.21
CA ARG A 19 -24.70 28.53 -17.27
C ARG A 19 -24.57 27.18 -17.95
N LYS A 20 -24.95 27.03 -19.23
CA LYS A 20 -24.81 25.77 -19.96
C LYS A 20 -23.32 25.45 -20.17
N LYS A 21 -22.53 26.47 -20.55
CA LYS A 21 -21.07 26.33 -20.67
C LYS A 21 -20.40 26.05 -19.32
N LEU A 22 -20.83 26.74 -18.26
CA LEU A 22 -20.34 26.49 -16.89
C LEU A 22 -20.64 25.05 -16.45
N TYR A 23 -21.87 24.57 -16.64
CA TYR A 23 -22.28 23.20 -16.30
C TYR A 23 -21.47 22.15 -17.07
N ARG A 24 -21.22 22.35 -18.37
CA ARG A 24 -20.35 21.46 -19.16
C ARG A 24 -18.92 21.46 -18.61
N LYS A 25 -18.38 22.63 -18.23
CA LYS A 25 -17.04 22.75 -17.64
C LYS A 25 -16.95 22.07 -16.29
N THR A 26 -17.93 22.27 -15.40
CA THR A 26 -17.96 21.59 -14.09
C THR A 26 -18.11 20.09 -14.27
N LYS A 27 -19.00 19.63 -15.16
CA LYS A 27 -19.15 18.20 -15.46
C LYS A 27 -17.86 17.56 -15.97
N ARG A 28 -17.09 18.25 -16.81
CA ARG A 28 -15.76 17.78 -17.26
C ARG A 28 -14.76 17.70 -16.11
N LYS A 29 -14.75 18.68 -15.21
CA LYS A 29 -13.86 18.71 -14.04
C LYS A 29 -14.21 17.66 -12.98
N MET A 30 -15.49 17.32 -12.86
CA MET A 30 -15.99 16.34 -11.88
C MET A 30 -15.89 14.90 -12.38
N LYS A 31 -15.40 14.66 -13.61
CA LYS A 31 -15.13 13.29 -14.08
C LYS A 31 -13.93 12.73 -13.30
N PRO A 32 -14.07 11.59 -12.62
CA PRO A 32 -12.96 10.99 -11.91
C PRO A 32 -11.91 10.49 -12.90
N HIS A 33 -10.63 10.71 -12.58
CA HIS A 33 -9.54 10.00 -13.24
C HIS A 33 -9.36 8.66 -12.53
N ILE A 34 -9.68 7.57 -13.23
CA ILE A 34 -9.61 6.21 -12.70
C ILE A 34 -8.33 5.59 -13.24
N SER A 35 -7.42 5.11 -12.38
CA SER A 35 -6.15 4.49 -12.75
C SER A 35 -6.30 3.02 -13.17
N CYS A 36 -7.12 2.26 -12.44
CA CYS A 36 -7.40 0.86 -12.71
C CYS A 36 -8.20 0.68 -14.02
N ALA A 37 -7.72 -0.17 -14.92
CA ALA A 37 -8.33 -0.39 -16.22
C ALA A 37 -9.70 -1.06 -16.12
N THR A 38 -9.83 -2.11 -15.30
CA THR A 38 -11.06 -2.89 -15.11
C THR A 38 -12.22 -2.00 -14.64
N ILE A 39 -11.97 -1.13 -13.67
CA ILE A 39 -12.96 -0.18 -13.15
C ILE A 39 -13.31 0.88 -14.20
N ARG A 40 -12.30 1.35 -14.95
CA ARG A 40 -12.50 2.39 -15.98
C ARG A 40 -13.40 1.90 -17.11
N GLU A 41 -13.21 0.66 -17.56
CA GLU A 41 -14.04 0.02 -18.59
C GLU A 41 -15.48 -0.17 -18.12
N ALA A 42 -15.66 -0.59 -16.86
CA ALA A 42 -16.97 -0.75 -16.27
C ALA A 42 -17.66 0.58 -15.90
N TRP A 43 -16.98 1.73 -15.99
CA TRP A 43 -17.51 3.01 -15.51
C TRP A 43 -18.54 3.63 -16.45
N ASP A 44 -19.75 3.92 -15.94
CA ASP A 44 -20.77 4.68 -16.68
C ASP A 44 -20.80 6.16 -16.25
N GLY A 45 -20.39 7.06 -17.14
CA GLY A 45 -20.38 8.50 -16.90
C GLY A 45 -21.77 9.17 -16.80
N ARG A 46 -22.86 8.42 -17.00
CA ARG A 46 -24.24 8.91 -16.80
C ARG A 46 -24.75 8.67 -15.38
N LYS A 47 -24.15 7.71 -14.65
CA LYS A 47 -24.56 7.32 -13.30
C LYS A 47 -23.74 8.04 -12.24
N ASN A 48 -24.27 8.08 -11.01
CA ASN A 48 -23.54 8.56 -9.85
C ASN A 48 -22.38 7.60 -9.52
N ALA A 49 -21.28 8.13 -8.98
CA ALA A 49 -20.11 7.34 -8.56
C ALA A 49 -20.49 6.22 -7.58
N ALA A 50 -21.33 6.54 -6.59
CA ALA A 50 -21.79 5.55 -5.62
C ALA A 50 -22.58 4.39 -6.25
N LYS A 51 -23.42 4.72 -7.23
CA LYS A 51 -24.19 3.72 -7.97
C LYS A 51 -23.28 2.88 -8.87
N ASN A 52 -22.28 3.49 -9.50
CA ASN A 52 -21.29 2.74 -10.29
C ASN A 52 -20.51 1.76 -9.43
N MET A 53 -20.01 2.19 -8.26
CA MET A 53 -19.28 1.32 -7.34
C MET A 53 -20.18 0.17 -6.85
N ALA A 54 -21.39 0.47 -6.38
CA ALA A 54 -22.34 -0.55 -5.94
C ALA A 54 -22.70 -1.55 -7.06
N GLU A 55 -22.91 -1.08 -8.31
CA GLU A 55 -23.17 -1.97 -9.45
C GLU A 55 -21.98 -2.88 -9.78
N MET A 56 -20.75 -2.44 -9.51
CA MET A 56 -19.53 -3.25 -9.64
C MET A 56 -19.30 -4.18 -8.44
N GLY A 57 -20.03 -4.02 -7.33
CA GLY A 57 -19.78 -4.75 -6.08
C GLY A 57 -18.70 -4.11 -5.21
N LEU A 58 -18.42 -2.82 -5.42
CA LEU A 58 -17.46 -2.03 -4.66
C LEU A 58 -18.19 -1.08 -3.70
N VAL A 59 -17.52 -0.76 -2.60
CA VAL A 59 -18.02 0.16 -1.59
C VAL A 59 -17.44 1.56 -1.82
N THR A 60 -18.24 2.60 -1.57
CA THR A 60 -17.81 4.00 -1.63
C THR A 60 -17.04 4.47 -0.40
N ASP A 61 -17.53 4.09 0.78
CA ASP A 61 -16.94 4.47 2.06
C ASP A 61 -16.60 3.19 2.84
N PRO A 62 -15.30 2.86 2.99
CA PRO A 62 -14.88 1.65 3.69
C PRO A 62 -15.25 1.70 5.17
N ASN A 63 -15.35 2.86 5.81
CA ASN A 63 -15.68 2.96 7.23
C ASN A 63 -17.13 2.56 7.51
N ILE A 64 -18.01 2.76 6.53
CA ILE A 64 -19.42 2.33 6.61
C ILE A 64 -19.53 0.82 6.42
N ALA A 65 -18.79 0.24 5.48
CA ALA A 65 -18.82 -1.20 5.23
C ALA A 65 -18.02 -2.03 6.25
N LEU A 66 -16.95 -1.45 6.80
CA LEU A 66 -16.06 -2.05 7.78
C LEU A 66 -15.92 -1.07 8.95
N PRO A 67 -16.93 -0.98 9.84
CA PRO A 67 -16.82 -0.13 11.01
C PRO A 67 -15.65 -0.63 11.88
N LEU A 68 -14.63 0.21 12.01
CA LEU A 68 -13.50 -0.07 12.90
C LEU A 68 -13.91 0.31 14.32
N SER A 69 -13.91 -0.67 15.23
CA SER A 69 -14.07 -0.37 16.65
C SER A 69 -12.89 0.50 17.11
N HIS A 70 -13.18 1.71 17.58
CA HIS A 70 -12.19 2.62 18.14
C HIS A 70 -11.82 2.24 19.58
N ASP A 71 -11.50 0.97 19.82
CA ASP A 71 -10.95 0.56 21.11
C ASP A 71 -9.46 0.81 21.08
N GLN A 72 -9.07 1.98 21.58
CA GLN A 72 -7.70 2.31 21.92
C GLN A 72 -7.27 1.47 23.13
N GLY A 73 -7.05 0.18 22.90
CA GLY A 73 -6.35 -0.76 23.76
C GLY A 73 -6.98 -1.04 25.13
N SER A 74 -7.81 -2.07 25.24
CA SER A 74 -7.86 -2.91 26.45
C SER A 74 -8.68 -4.18 26.25
N THR A 75 -8.11 -5.29 26.68
CA THR A 75 -8.76 -6.42 27.34
C THR A 75 -10.10 -6.05 28.03
N SER A 76 -11.14 -6.82 27.68
CA SER A 76 -12.33 -7.20 28.47
C SER A 76 -13.38 -6.17 28.91
N LEU A 77 -14.62 -6.69 28.87
CA LEU A 77 -15.80 -6.38 29.67
C LEU A 77 -16.69 -5.23 29.19
N GLY A 78 -17.73 -5.63 28.46
CA GLY A 78 -19.12 -5.22 28.70
C GLY A 78 -19.37 -3.73 28.72
N ASP A 79 -19.62 -3.16 27.55
CA ASP A 79 -20.50 -2.01 27.45
C ASP A 79 -21.41 -2.18 26.24
N GLU A 80 -22.72 -2.12 26.49
CA GLU A 80 -23.74 -2.28 25.47
C GLU A 80 -23.72 -1.05 24.56
N THR A 81 -22.98 -1.16 23.47
CA THR A 81 -23.06 -0.18 22.39
C THR A 81 -24.40 -0.37 21.70
N LEU A 82 -25.28 0.60 21.93
CA LEU A 82 -26.56 0.83 21.27
C LEU A 82 -26.49 0.40 19.79
N PRO A 83 -27.48 -0.32 19.26
CA PRO A 83 -27.53 -0.65 17.85
C PRO A 83 -27.68 0.67 17.08
N MET A 84 -26.57 1.23 16.63
CA MET A 84 -26.59 2.25 15.61
C MET A 84 -27.23 1.57 14.41
N GLU A 85 -28.44 2.01 14.06
CA GLU A 85 -29.18 1.57 12.88
C GLU A 85 -28.27 1.78 11.68
N THR A 86 -27.48 0.76 11.36
CA THR A 86 -26.86 0.65 10.06
C THR A 86 -28.04 0.38 9.16
N ASP A 87 -28.46 1.43 8.44
CA ASP A 87 -29.33 1.29 7.28
C ASP A 87 -28.81 0.05 6.54
N VAL A 88 -29.61 -1.02 6.58
CA VAL A 88 -29.29 -2.29 5.96
C VAL A 88 -28.99 -1.94 4.51
N ILE A 89 -27.71 -1.87 4.16
CA ILE A 89 -27.29 -1.72 2.78
C ILE A 89 -27.85 -2.99 2.15
N THR A 90 -28.99 -2.86 1.49
CA THR A 90 -29.59 -3.94 0.73
C THR A 90 -28.53 -4.32 -0.29
N VAL A 91 -27.77 -5.38 0.01
CA VAL A 91 -26.70 -5.89 -0.83
C VAL A 91 -27.38 -6.51 -2.03
N GLN A 92 -27.81 -5.67 -2.96
CA GLN A 92 -28.27 -6.14 -4.25
C GLN A 92 -27.09 -6.83 -4.90
N PRO A 93 -27.31 -7.99 -5.53
CA PRO A 93 -26.25 -8.67 -6.24
C PRO A 93 -25.64 -7.73 -7.28
N PRO A 94 -24.29 -7.65 -7.37
CA PRO A 94 -23.64 -6.70 -8.25
C PRO A 94 -23.96 -7.04 -9.70
N LYS A 95 -24.45 -6.04 -10.44
CA LYS A 95 -24.79 -6.18 -11.87
C LYS A 95 -23.55 -6.46 -12.73
N LYS A 96 -22.38 -5.98 -12.30
CA LYS A 96 -21.09 -6.11 -12.98
C LYS A 96 -20.12 -6.96 -12.15
N ALA A 97 -20.56 -8.14 -11.74
CA ALA A 97 -19.78 -9.06 -10.91
C ALA A 97 -18.40 -9.46 -11.49
N HIS A 98 -18.20 -9.33 -12.81
CA HIS A 98 -16.91 -9.59 -13.46
C HIS A 98 -15.79 -8.67 -12.96
N VAL A 99 -16.11 -7.44 -12.53
CA VAL A 99 -15.13 -6.46 -12.05
C VAL A 99 -14.47 -6.97 -10.76
N VAL A 100 -15.27 -7.45 -9.80
CA VAL A 100 -14.75 -8.01 -8.54
C VAL A 100 -13.90 -9.24 -8.82
N LYS A 101 -14.34 -10.14 -9.70
CA LYS A 101 -13.55 -11.33 -10.07
C LYS A 101 -12.18 -10.96 -10.63
N ALA A 102 -12.13 -10.07 -11.62
CA ALA A 102 -10.88 -9.60 -12.20
C ALA A 102 -9.96 -8.93 -11.17
N LEU A 103 -10.52 -8.11 -10.28
CA LEU A 103 -9.76 -7.47 -9.20
C LEU A 103 -9.25 -8.48 -8.17
N THR A 104 -10.03 -9.51 -7.84
CA THR A 104 -9.58 -10.57 -6.93
C THR A 104 -8.47 -11.42 -7.53
N GLU A 105 -8.55 -11.69 -8.84
CA GLU A 105 -7.49 -12.37 -9.58
C GLU A 105 -6.22 -11.52 -9.62
N GLU A 106 -6.33 -10.22 -9.97
CA GLU A 106 -5.21 -9.28 -9.97
C GLU A 106 -4.56 -9.16 -8.58
N ALA A 107 -5.36 -9.07 -7.51
CA ALA A 107 -4.89 -9.00 -6.14
C ALA A 107 -4.27 -10.31 -5.63
N SER A 108 -4.63 -11.45 -6.22
CA SER A 108 -4.04 -12.75 -5.87
C SER A 108 -2.57 -12.84 -6.30
N HIS A 109 -2.18 -12.06 -7.31
CA HIS A 109 -0.80 -11.99 -7.76
C HIS A 109 0.07 -11.23 -6.75
N ARG A 110 1.17 -11.85 -6.32
CA ARG A 110 2.15 -11.18 -5.45
C ARG A 110 2.88 -10.12 -6.26
N ALA A 111 2.89 -8.88 -5.76
CA ALA A 111 3.74 -7.84 -6.32
C ALA A 111 5.21 -8.26 -6.19
N ILE A 112 5.96 -8.18 -7.29
CA ILE A 112 7.40 -8.45 -7.30
C ILE A 112 8.07 -7.33 -6.51
N SER A 113 8.69 -7.65 -5.38
CA SER A 113 9.51 -6.69 -4.65
C SER A 113 10.87 -6.57 -5.33
N SER A 114 11.22 -5.36 -5.76
CA SER A 114 12.55 -5.05 -6.31
C SER A 114 13.55 -4.70 -5.20
N LEU A 115 13.52 -5.44 -4.08
CA LEU A 115 14.46 -5.16 -2.99
C LEU A 115 15.86 -5.62 -3.42
N THR A 116 16.76 -4.66 -3.58
CA THR A 116 18.16 -4.88 -3.93
C THR A 116 19.06 -4.59 -2.75
N LEU A 117 20.25 -5.19 -2.72
CA LEU A 117 21.26 -4.91 -1.71
C LEU A 117 22.33 -3.97 -2.28
N SER A 118 22.77 -2.99 -1.47
CA SER A 118 23.88 -2.12 -1.88
C SER A 118 25.17 -2.93 -2.05
N ARG A 119 25.99 -2.54 -3.02
CA ARG A 119 27.29 -3.16 -3.30
C ARG A 119 28.21 -3.17 -2.07
N GLU A 120 28.18 -2.12 -1.26
CA GLU A 120 28.98 -2.03 -0.04
C GLU A 120 28.61 -3.11 0.98
N ILE A 121 27.31 -3.41 1.12
CA ILE A 121 26.83 -4.46 2.01
C ILE A 121 27.27 -5.83 1.49
N ILE A 122 27.24 -6.05 0.17
CA ILE A 122 27.73 -7.29 -0.44
C ILE A 122 29.23 -7.47 -0.16
N MET A 123 30.04 -6.43 -0.39
CA MET A 123 31.48 -6.47 -0.12
C MET A 123 31.79 -6.70 1.36
N PHE A 124 31.05 -6.03 2.25
CA PHE A 124 31.16 -6.23 3.69
C PHE A 124 30.86 -7.68 4.08
N VAL A 125 29.74 -8.24 3.60
CA VAL A 125 29.35 -9.62 3.88
C VAL A 125 30.36 -10.63 3.33
N GLN A 126 30.81 -10.47 2.09
CA GLN A 126 31.82 -11.33 1.49
C GLN A 126 33.13 -11.33 2.29
N HIS A 127 33.55 -10.16 2.76
CA HIS A 127 34.72 -10.05 3.64
C HIS A 127 34.51 -10.79 4.96
N MET A 128 33.41 -10.53 5.66
CA MET A 128 33.10 -11.14 6.95
C MET A 128 33.03 -12.68 6.88
N VAL A 129 32.43 -13.20 5.81
CA VAL A 129 32.33 -14.65 5.61
C VAL A 129 33.68 -15.25 5.23
N ALA A 130 34.50 -14.54 4.44
CA ALA A 130 35.83 -15.02 4.06
C ALA A 130 36.81 -15.06 5.25
N THR A 131 36.73 -14.11 6.18
CA THR A 131 37.63 -14.03 7.34
C THR A 131 37.14 -14.87 8.54
N HIS A 132 35.86 -14.78 8.87
CA HIS A 132 35.32 -15.35 10.12
C HIS A 132 34.37 -16.54 9.90
N GLY A 133 34.00 -16.86 8.66
CA GLY A 133 33.11 -17.99 8.35
C GLY A 133 31.69 -17.78 8.89
N GLU A 134 31.28 -18.60 9.87
CA GLU A 134 29.96 -18.51 10.54
C GLU A 134 30.04 -17.90 11.96
N ASN A 135 31.21 -17.41 12.38
CA ASN A 135 31.41 -16.87 13.72
C ASN A 135 30.96 -15.41 13.85
N TYR A 136 29.65 -15.17 14.00
CA TYR A 136 29.08 -13.82 14.06
C TYR A 136 29.60 -12.94 15.22
N LYS A 137 30.03 -13.56 16.33
CA LYS A 137 30.62 -12.84 17.48
C LYS A 137 32.04 -12.31 17.20
N ALA A 138 32.76 -12.98 16.30
CA ALA A 138 34.05 -12.53 15.79
C ALA A 138 33.84 -11.43 14.73
N MET A 139 32.88 -11.61 13.82
CA MET A 139 32.52 -10.59 12.82
C MET A 139 32.16 -9.24 13.43
N SER A 140 31.46 -9.22 14.57
CA SER A 140 31.12 -7.96 15.24
C SER A 140 32.34 -7.21 15.81
N ARG A 141 33.44 -7.93 16.08
CA ARG A 141 34.69 -7.39 16.61
C ARG A 141 35.71 -7.05 15.52
N ASP A 142 35.38 -7.33 14.26
CA ASP A 142 36.27 -7.07 13.13
C ASP A 142 36.43 -5.56 12.90
N ASP A 143 37.65 -5.14 12.55
CA ASP A 143 37.98 -3.73 12.33
C ASP A 143 37.14 -3.09 11.20
N ARG A 144 36.74 -3.90 10.21
CA ARG A 144 35.93 -3.46 9.08
C ARG A 144 34.47 -3.24 9.44
N ASN A 145 34.05 -3.69 10.63
CA ASN A 145 32.75 -3.36 11.21
C ASN A 145 32.75 -1.96 11.83
N TYR A 146 32.97 -0.94 10.99
CA TYR A 146 33.10 0.46 11.42
C TYR A 146 31.87 0.96 12.20
N TYR A 147 30.67 0.55 11.76
CA TYR A 147 29.40 0.94 12.39
C TYR A 147 29.02 0.08 13.60
N GLN A 148 29.93 -0.77 14.08
CA GLN A 148 29.75 -1.56 15.30
C GLN A 148 28.47 -2.41 15.26
N GLU A 149 28.20 -3.05 14.13
CA GLU A 149 27.01 -3.86 13.96
C GLU A 149 27.00 -5.04 14.92
N THR A 150 25.83 -5.28 15.49
CA THR A 150 25.59 -6.41 16.36
C THR A 150 25.68 -7.72 15.56
N PRO A 151 26.08 -8.85 16.19
CA PRO A 151 26.12 -10.16 15.52
C PRO A 151 24.81 -10.52 14.80
N ARG A 152 23.66 -10.10 15.35
CA ARG A 152 22.33 -10.34 14.77
C ARG A 152 22.09 -9.53 13.49
N GLN A 153 22.57 -8.29 13.44
CA GLN A 153 22.47 -7.44 12.23
C GLN A 153 23.34 -8.01 11.11
N ILE A 154 24.58 -8.40 11.41
CA ILE A 154 25.49 -9.02 10.44
C ILE A 154 24.88 -10.31 9.89
N ARG A 155 24.33 -11.17 10.77
CA ARG A 155 23.61 -12.38 10.35
C ARG A 155 22.44 -12.07 9.43
N ARG A 156 21.65 -11.04 9.73
CA ARG A 156 20.53 -10.62 8.88
C ARG A 156 21.01 -10.19 7.50
N LYS A 157 22.11 -9.45 7.40
CA LYS A 157 22.71 -9.04 6.12
C LYS A 157 23.17 -10.24 5.30
N ILE A 158 23.78 -11.24 5.93
CA ILE A 158 24.19 -12.49 5.26
C ILE A 158 22.96 -13.23 4.71
N ILE A 159 21.89 -13.34 5.50
CA ILE A 159 20.63 -13.99 5.07
C ILE A 159 20.02 -13.24 3.89
N LEU A 160 19.96 -11.90 3.95
CA LEU A 160 19.46 -11.08 2.85
C LEU A 160 20.29 -11.26 1.58
N TYR A 161 21.62 -11.26 1.69
CA TYR A 161 22.51 -11.50 0.54
C TYR A 161 22.23 -12.86 -0.10
N ARG A 162 22.12 -13.92 0.71
CA ARG A 162 21.80 -15.27 0.23
C ARG A 162 20.43 -15.37 -0.44
N GLN A 163 19.43 -14.66 0.06
CA GLN A 163 18.07 -14.67 -0.49
C GLN A 163 17.96 -13.92 -1.81
N HIS A 164 18.60 -12.75 -1.91
CA HIS A 164 18.48 -11.88 -3.08
C HIS A 164 19.47 -12.24 -4.20
N TYR A 165 20.66 -12.77 -3.86
CA TYR A 165 21.75 -13.03 -4.80
C TYR A 165 22.27 -14.46 -4.64
N ALA A 166 21.39 -15.46 -4.85
CA ALA A 166 21.75 -16.87 -4.69
C ALA A 166 22.91 -17.30 -5.63
N ASN A 167 22.88 -16.88 -6.90
CA ASN A 167 23.92 -17.20 -7.87
C ASN A 167 25.28 -16.59 -7.49
N ASP A 168 25.29 -15.31 -7.08
CA ASP A 168 26.52 -14.64 -6.64
C ASP A 168 27.07 -15.25 -5.36
N TRP A 169 26.19 -15.71 -4.46
CA TRP A 169 26.61 -16.45 -3.28
C TRP A 169 27.28 -17.78 -3.62
N GLU A 170 26.73 -18.55 -4.57
CA GLU A 170 27.31 -19.81 -5.00
C GLU A 170 28.69 -19.62 -5.66
N THR A 171 28.83 -18.61 -6.52
CA THR A 171 30.13 -18.29 -7.13
C THR A 171 31.16 -17.89 -6.08
N PHE A 172 30.77 -17.06 -5.11
CA PHE A 172 31.63 -16.70 -3.98
C PHE A 172 32.05 -17.94 -3.16
N GLN A 173 31.12 -18.85 -2.87
CA GLN A 173 31.43 -20.08 -2.14
C GLN A 173 32.39 -21.00 -2.91
N LYS A 174 32.24 -21.10 -4.24
CA LYS A 174 33.19 -21.82 -5.11
C LYS A 174 34.59 -21.19 -5.04
N GLN A 175 34.69 -19.87 -5.13
CA GLN A 175 35.96 -19.15 -5.01
C GLN A 175 36.63 -19.36 -3.64
N GLN A 176 35.86 -19.38 -2.55
CA GLN A 176 36.41 -19.68 -1.22
C GLN A 176 36.96 -21.10 -1.13
N LYS A 177 36.26 -22.08 -1.71
CA LYS A 177 36.72 -23.48 -1.75
C LYS A 177 37.98 -23.65 -2.61
N GLU A 178 38.09 -22.93 -3.72
CA GLU A 178 39.29 -22.94 -4.56
C GLU A 178 40.48 -22.33 -3.85
N ARG A 179 40.29 -21.20 -3.16
CA ARG A 179 41.33 -20.55 -2.34
C ARG A 179 41.83 -21.43 -1.20
N ALA A 180 40.95 -22.23 -0.58
CA ALA A 180 41.32 -23.13 0.51
C ALA A 180 42.05 -24.41 0.06
N LYS A 181 42.11 -24.70 -1.26
CA LYS A 181 42.81 -25.87 -1.82
C LYS A 181 44.28 -25.62 -2.15
N ILE A 182 44.70 -24.35 -2.15
CA ILE A 182 46.09 -23.92 -2.34
C ILE A 182 46.74 -23.83 -0.97
#